data_AF-A0A1F7NPS4-F1
#
_entry.id   AF-A0A1F7NPS4-F1
#
_cell.length_a   1.000
_cell.length_b   1.000
_cell.length_c   1.000
_cell.angle_alpha   90.00
_cell.angle_beta   90.00
_cell.angle_gamma   90.00
#
_symmetry.space_group_name_H-M   'P 1'
#
loop_
_entity.id
_entity.type
_entity.pdbx_description
1 polymer ?
#
loop_
_entity_poly.entity_id
_entity_poly.type
_entity_poly.pdbx_seq_one_letter_code
_entity_poly.pdbx_strand_id
1 'polypeptide(L)'
;MFDRAFFEQHFLEQAKGFARERKIANPVVEFLLDDGSILYVRSLLQTRENWLCLQAHAEDGPRQIYLLYYSIKRITLHAQTPAAAKPRDVGFPLG
;
A
#
# COMPACT_ATOMS: atom_id res chain seq x y z
N MET A 1 -6.87 -6.14 -15.16
CA MET A 1 -7.78 -5.37 -14.28
C MET A 1 -7.47 -5.80 -12.85
N PHE A 2 -7.41 -4.86 -11.89
CA PHE A 2 -7.16 -5.19 -10.49
C PHE A 2 -8.34 -5.99 -9.92
N ASP A 3 -8.07 -7.16 -9.33
CA ASP A 3 -9.09 -8.01 -8.70
C ASP A 3 -9.25 -7.64 -7.22
N ARG A 4 -10.28 -6.85 -6.94
CA ARG A 4 -10.61 -6.40 -5.58
C ARG A 4 -10.95 -7.55 -4.64
N ALA A 5 -11.77 -8.50 -5.09
CA ALA A 5 -12.24 -9.59 -4.25
C ALA A 5 -11.04 -10.44 -3.81
N PHE A 6 -10.13 -10.74 -4.75
CA PHE A 6 -8.89 -11.41 -4.44
C PHE A 6 -8.03 -10.60 -3.46
N PHE A 7 -7.88 -9.29 -3.68
CA PHE A 7 -7.10 -8.43 -2.78
C PHE A 7 -7.65 -8.45 -1.35
N GLU A 8 -8.94 -8.15 -1.16
CA GLU A 8 -9.54 -8.06 0.17
C GLU A 8 -9.47 -9.40 0.93
N GLN A 9 -9.58 -10.53 0.24
CA GLN A 9 -9.57 -11.85 0.85
C GLN A 9 -8.15 -12.40 1.10
N HIS A 10 -7.20 -12.14 0.21
CA HIS A 10 -5.92 -12.84 0.22
C HIS A 10 -4.71 -11.95 0.50
N PHE A 11 -4.78 -10.65 0.24
CA PHE A 11 -3.62 -9.78 0.37
C PHE A 11 -3.09 -9.73 1.81
N LEU A 12 -3.98 -9.61 2.79
CA LEU A 12 -3.59 -9.59 4.20
C LEU A 12 -2.89 -10.88 4.63
N GLU A 13 -3.38 -12.04 4.17
CA GLU A 13 -2.77 -13.33 4.49
C GLU A 13 -1.44 -13.52 3.77
N GLN A 14 -1.32 -13.08 2.51
CA GLN A 14 -0.05 -13.07 1.78
C GLN A 14 0.98 -12.15 2.42
N ALA A 15 0.58 -10.96 2.87
CA ALA A 15 1.45 -10.02 3.57
C ALA A 15 1.95 -10.59 4.91
N LYS A 16 1.08 -11.25 5.69
CA LYS A 16 1.46 -11.95 6.92
C LYS A 16 2.41 -13.12 6.64
N GLY A 17 2.11 -13.93 5.62
CA GLY A 17 2.96 -15.05 5.20
C GLY A 17 4.36 -14.58 4.82
N PHE A 18 4.44 -13.55 3.99
CA PHE A 18 5.70 -12.90 3.60
C PHE A 18 6.47 -12.35 4.81
N ALA A 19 5.79 -11.67 5.74
CA ALA A 19 6.43 -11.12 6.94
C ALA A 19 7.04 -12.24 7.81
N ARG A 20 6.30 -13.33 7.99
CA ARG A 20 6.76 -14.52 8.73
C ARG A 20 7.96 -15.17 8.07
N GLU A 21 7.91 -15.39 6.76
CA GLU A 21 9.02 -15.97 5.99
C GLU A 21 10.29 -15.12 6.06
N ARG A 22 10.14 -13.80 6.02
CA ARG A 22 11.25 -12.85 6.09
C ARG A 22 11.71 -12.52 7.51
N LYS A 23 11.05 -13.05 8.55
CA LYS A 23 11.30 -12.75 9.96
C LYS A 23 11.27 -11.24 10.26
N ILE A 24 10.31 -10.53 9.66
CA ILE A 24 10.11 -9.09 9.86
C ILE A 24 8.77 -8.83 10.52
N ALA A 25 8.66 -7.72 11.26
CA ALA A 25 7.43 -7.35 11.95
C ALA A 25 6.34 -6.89 10.96
N ASN A 26 6.69 -5.97 10.05
CA ASN A 26 5.75 -5.39 9.09
C ASN A 26 6.41 -5.27 7.70
N PRO A 27 5.81 -5.83 6.64
CA PRO A 27 6.29 -5.65 5.29
C PRO A 27 5.94 -4.25 4.77
N VAL A 28 6.69 -3.78 3.77
CA VAL A 28 6.35 -2.57 3.01
C VAL A 28 5.58 -2.98 1.77
N VAL A 29 4.44 -2.35 1.56
CA VAL A 29 3.57 -2.53 0.40
C VAL A 29 3.85 -1.40 -0.59
N GLU A 30 4.26 -1.77 -1.80
CA GLU A 30 4.37 -0.87 -2.95
C GLU A 30 3.08 -0.92 -3.77
N PHE A 31 2.44 0.22 -4.01
CA PHE A 31 1.35 0.36 -4.97
C PHE A 31 1.84 1.15 -6.18
N LEU A 32 1.77 0.54 -7.37
CA LEU A 32 1.90 1.25 -8.64
C LEU A 32 0.51 1.69 -9.09
N LEU A 33 0.36 2.98 -9.32
CA LEU A 33 -0.88 3.58 -9.75
C LEU A 33 -0.98 3.67 -11.28
N ASP A 34 -2.18 3.94 -11.79
CA ASP A 34 -2.48 4.10 -13.21
C ASP A 34 -1.75 5.29 -13.85
N ASP A 35 -1.58 6.38 -13.11
CA ASP A 35 -0.78 7.56 -13.47
C ASP A 35 0.74 7.33 -13.47
N GLY A 36 1.18 6.12 -13.10
CA GLY A 36 2.59 5.74 -13.00
C GLY A 36 3.27 6.14 -11.68
N SER A 37 2.54 6.74 -10.74
CA SER A 37 3.03 7.02 -9.39
C SER A 37 3.22 5.74 -8.59
N ILE A 38 4.19 5.77 -7.66
CA ILE A 38 4.48 4.66 -6.75
C ILE A 38 4.29 5.13 -5.31
N LEU A 39 3.55 4.34 -4.53
CA LEU A 39 3.30 4.55 -3.11
C LEU A 39 3.91 3.43 -2.28
N TYR A 40 4.63 3.78 -1.21
CA TYR A 40 5.15 2.83 -0.23
C TYR A 40 4.41 2.97 1.10
N VAL A 41 3.83 1.89 1.58
CA VAL A 41 2.94 1.86 2.75
C VAL A 41 3.39 0.76 3.70
N ARG A 42 3.40 1.03 5.01
CA ARG A 42 3.77 0.01 6.02
C ARG A 42 2.58 -0.69 6.65
N SER A 43 1.42 -0.06 6.65
CA SER A 43 0.22 -0.62 7.27
C SER A 43 -1.01 -0.33 6.43
N LEU A 44 -1.80 -1.37 6.17
CA LEU A 44 -3.19 -1.23 5.71
C LEU A 44 -4.07 -1.04 6.94
N LEU A 45 -4.74 0.10 7.04
CA LEU A 45 -5.58 0.44 8.20
C LEU A 45 -7.02 0.00 8.01
N GLN A 46 -7.57 0.19 6.82
CA GLN A 46 -8.96 -0.15 6.54
C GLN A 46 -9.20 -0.39 5.05
N THR A 47 -10.12 -1.29 4.74
CA THR A 47 -10.70 -1.45 3.41
C THR A 47 -12.16 -1.02 3.45
N ARG A 48 -12.62 -0.35 2.39
CA ARG A 48 -14.03 0.00 2.13
C ARG A 48 -14.35 -0.30 0.68
N GLU A 49 -15.63 -0.24 0.31
CA GLU A 49 -16.11 -0.70 -1.01
C GLU A 49 -15.28 -0.19 -2.20
N ASN A 50 -14.86 1.07 -2.18
CA ASN A 50 -14.16 1.67 -3.32
C ASN A 50 -12.74 2.16 -3.00
N TRP A 51 -12.33 2.13 -1.72
CA TRP A 51 -11.07 2.72 -1.28
C TRP A 51 -10.39 1.97 -0.13
N LEU A 52 -9.09 2.20 -0.02
CA LEU A 52 -8.19 1.73 1.04
C LEU A 52 -7.73 2.90 1.88
N CYS A 53 -7.80 2.80 3.21
CA CYS A 53 -7.06 3.71 4.09
C CYS A 53 -5.75 3.04 4.49
N LEU A 54 -4.66 3.75 4.20
CA LEU A 54 -3.30 3.29 4.26
C LEU A 54 -2.52 4.22 5.18
N GLN A 55 -1.60 3.68 5.98
CA GLN A 55 -0.65 4.49 6.75
C GLN A 55 0.69 4.53 5.99
N ALA A 56 0.95 5.65 5.34
CA ALA A 56 2.23 5.92 4.71
C ALA A 56 3.18 6.58 5.71
N HIS A 57 4.47 6.27 5.61
CA HIS A 57 5.52 7.01 6.32
C HIS A 57 6.02 8.13 5.41
N ALA A 58 5.76 9.39 5.78
CA ALA A 58 6.36 10.56 5.17
C ALA A 58 7.53 11.06 6.04
N GLU A 59 8.35 11.97 5.52
CA GLU A 59 9.48 12.56 6.26
C GLU A 59 9.02 13.27 7.55
N ASP A 60 7.84 13.91 7.51
CA ASP A 60 7.27 14.64 8.65
C ASP A 60 6.43 13.75 9.59
N GLY A 61 6.46 12.43 9.41
CA GLY A 61 5.73 11.46 10.24
C GLY A 61 4.68 10.65 9.48
N PRO A 62 3.96 9.76 10.19
CA PRO A 62 2.95 8.90 9.57
C PRO A 62 1.75 9.72 9.09
N ARG A 63 1.33 9.50 7.84
CA ARG A 63 0.14 10.13 7.24
C ARG A 63 -0.84 9.06 6.77
N GLN A 64 -2.14 9.35 6.91
CA GLN A 64 -3.21 8.52 6.38
C GLN A 64 -3.47 8.91 4.92
N ILE A 65 -3.51 7.92 4.03
CA ILE A 65 -3.78 8.09 2.60
C ILE A 65 -4.98 7.22 2.23
N TYR A 66 -5.89 7.80 1.44
CA TYR A 66 -7.06 7.11 0.92
C TYR A 66 -6.85 6.77 -0.56
N LEU A 67 -6.72 5.49 -0.89
CA LEU A 67 -6.41 5.04 -2.24
C LEU A 67 -7.61 4.36 -2.88
N LEU A 68 -8.05 4.82 -4.06
CA LEU A 68 -9.16 4.21 -4.78
C LEU A 68 -8.70 2.92 -5.48
N TYR A 69 -9.46 1.83 -5.33
CA TYR A 69 -9.07 0.54 -5.90
C TYR A 69 -8.83 0.57 -7.41
N TYR A 70 -9.63 1.35 -8.14
CA TYR A 70 -9.51 1.44 -9.60
C TYR A 70 -8.20 2.08 -10.07
N SER A 71 -7.55 2.89 -9.21
CA SER A 71 -6.28 3.54 -9.52
C SER A 71 -5.10 2.57 -9.38
N ILE A 72 -5.30 1.39 -8.79
CA ILE A 72 -4.21 0.45 -8.50
C ILE A 72 -3.93 -0.43 -9.71
N LYS A 73 -2.72 -0.34 -10.23
CA LYS A 73 -2.24 -1.15 -11.35
C LYS A 73 -1.49 -2.40 -10.89
N ARG A 74 -0.66 -2.28 -9.85
CA ARG A 74 0.14 -3.38 -9.30
C ARG A 74 0.38 -3.17 -7.81
N ILE A 75 0.47 -4.27 -7.07
CA ILE A 75 0.89 -4.30 -5.67
C ILE A 75 2.11 -5.19 -5.53
N THR A 76 3.09 -4.80 -4.71
CA THR A 76 4.32 -5.57 -4.46
C THR A 76 4.71 -5.50 -2.99
N LEU A 77 5.18 -6.61 -2.43
CA LEU A 77 5.62 -6.70 -1.03
C LEU A 77 7.16 -6.63 -0.96
N HIS A 78 7.66 -5.81 -0.05
CA HIS A 78 9.07 -5.63 0.22
C HIS A 78 9.36 -5.87 1.70
N ALA A 79 10.53 -6.44 2.00
CA ALA A 79 10.95 -6.61 3.39
C ALA A 79 11.35 -5.27 4.05
N GLN A 80 11.79 -4.32 3.23
CA GLN A 80 12.23 -2.99 3.65
C GLN A 80 11.88 -1.97 2.56
N THR A 81 11.77 -0.70 2.94
CA THR A 81 11.57 0.38 1.99
C THR A 81 12.74 0.40 1.01
N PRO A 82 12.52 0.31 -0.32
CA PRO A 82 13.60 0.37 -1.29
C PRO A 82 14.41 1.66 -1.14
N ALA A 83 15.73 1.62 -1.33
CA ALA A 83 16.59 2.81 -1.23
C ALA A 83 16.22 3.92 -2.23
N ALA A 84 15.51 3.56 -3.32
CA ALA A 84 14.99 4.48 -4.34
C ALA A 84 13.59 5.04 -4.02
N ALA A 85 12.97 4.63 -2.91
CA ALA A 85 11.67 5.11 -2.51
C ALA A 85 11.77 6.58 -2.08
N LYS A 86 11.39 7.48 -2.98
CA LYS A 86 11.15 8.88 -2.58
C LYS A 86 9.82 8.93 -1.83
N PRO A 87 9.77 9.49 -0.61
CA PRO A 87 8.50 9.78 0.04
C PRO A 87 7.73 10.73 -0.88
N ARG A 88 6.61 10.29 -1.42
CA ARG A 88 5.67 11.13 -2.16
C ARG A 88 4.45 11.35 -1.29
N ASP A 89 4.18 12.62 -1.02
CA ASP A 89 2.88 13.07 -0.56
C ASP A 89 1.86 12.86 -1.66
N VAL A 90 1.01 11.84 -1.51
CA VAL A 90 -0.18 11.70 -2.35
C VAL A 90 -1.36 12.11 -1.49
N GLY A 91 -1.61 13.42 -1.44
CA GLY A 91 -2.87 13.96 -0.99
C GLY A 91 -3.89 13.77 -2.11
N PHE A 92 -4.86 12.89 -1.91
CA PHE A 92 -6.04 12.87 -2.76
C PHE A 92 -6.92 14.05 -2.38
N PRO A 93 -7.17 15.04 -3.28
CA PRO A 93 -8.21 16.01 -3.02
C PRO A 93 -9.54 15.26 -2.94
N LEU A 94 -10.24 15.40 -1.82
CA LEU A 94 -11.66 15.06 -1.74
C LEU A 94 -12.38 16.17 -2.52
N GLY A 95 -12.65 15.91 -3.80
CA GLY A 95 -13.51 16.70 -4.67
C GLY A 95 -14.80 15.96 -4.96
#